data_AF-A0A519WBT2-F1
#
_entry.id   AF-A0A519WBT2-F1
#
_cell.length_a   1.000
_cell.length_b   1.000
_cell.length_c   1.000
_cell.angle_alpha   90.00
_cell.angle_beta   90.00
_cell.angle_gamma   90.00
#
_symmetry.space_group_name_H-M   'P 1'
#
loop_
_entity.id
_entity.type
_entity.pdbx_description
1 polymer ?
#
loop_
_entity_poly.entity_id
_entity_poly.type
_entity_poly.pdbx_seq_one_letter_code
_entity_poly.pdbx_strand_id
1 'polypeptide(L)'
;MNNVFSLRRFTQLFVSHSVANYRMYLMSFSVLMGILFLGMVYAASLNKFYLSGSTRHMFFTILLFFGGALFTTGIFSHLGDKRKAIAYLMLPASNFEKLLVAWIYSLIIFPLLYTIGFYIVDFLLLTMSKRAFDQSGIMNFGEQFRYRTVLLSFAWIHSVAIFGAVFFRKMHFIKTAFSIFVLITIV
;
A
#
# COMPACT_ATOMS: atom_id res chain seq x y z
N MET A 1 -10.77 -5.98 -34.20
CA MET A 1 -11.31 -6.25 -32.85
C MET A 1 -10.17 -6.15 -31.84
N ASN A 2 -10.20 -5.17 -30.93
CA ASN A 2 -9.17 -5.05 -29.89
C ASN A 2 -9.41 -6.10 -28.80
N ASN A 3 -8.71 -7.22 -28.90
CA ASN A 3 -8.80 -8.32 -27.92
C ASN A 3 -7.97 -8.04 -26.66
N VAL A 4 -7.02 -7.11 -26.72
CA VAL A 4 -6.09 -6.84 -25.60
C VAL A 4 -6.65 -5.81 -24.61
N PHE A 5 -7.15 -4.68 -25.11
CA PHE A 5 -7.63 -3.59 -24.27
C PHE A 5 -8.81 -2.85 -24.90
N SER A 6 -9.82 -2.58 -24.09
CA SER A 6 -10.90 -1.67 -24.42
C SER A 6 -11.23 -0.80 -23.21
N LEU A 7 -11.28 0.52 -23.43
CA LEU A 7 -11.52 1.47 -22.35
C LEU A 7 -12.88 1.26 -21.68
N ARG A 8 -13.91 0.93 -22.46
CA ARG A 8 -15.28 0.69 -21.95
C ARG A 8 -15.37 -0.52 -21.01
N ARG A 9 -14.77 -1.66 -21.36
CA ARG A 9 -14.76 -2.84 -20.46
C ARG A 9 -13.91 -2.58 -19.24
N PHE A 10 -12.76 -1.91 -19.44
CA PHE A 10 -11.86 -1.56 -18.35
C PHE A 10 -12.55 -0.66 -17.30
N THR A 11 -13.24 0.41 -17.71
CA THR A 11 -13.92 1.31 -16.76
C THR A 11 -15.06 0.61 -16.04
N GLN A 12 -15.84 -0.21 -16.73
CA GLN A 12 -16.89 -1.03 -16.11
C GLN A 12 -16.31 -2.01 -15.08
N LEU A 13 -15.20 -2.69 -15.42
CA LEU A 13 -14.49 -3.58 -14.51
C LEU A 13 -13.93 -2.82 -13.30
N PHE A 14 -13.32 -1.65 -13.53
CA PHE A 14 -12.78 -0.81 -12.47
C PHE A 14 -13.87 -0.41 -11.48
N VAL A 15 -14.97 0.17 -11.96
CA VAL A 15 -16.11 0.59 -11.11
C VAL A 15 -16.71 -0.61 -10.37
N SER A 16 -16.92 -1.74 -11.05
CA SER A 16 -17.45 -2.95 -10.42
C SER A 16 -16.52 -3.45 -9.29
N HIS A 17 -15.21 -3.48 -9.55
CA HIS A 17 -14.21 -3.86 -8.55
C HIS A 17 -14.17 -2.88 -7.37
N SER A 18 -14.28 -1.58 -7.63
CA SER A 18 -14.38 -0.53 -6.59
C SER A 18 -15.59 -0.78 -5.69
N VAL A 19 -16.79 -0.90 -6.28
CA VAL A 19 -18.05 -1.04 -5.54
C VAL A 19 -18.11 -2.36 -4.76
N ALA A 20 -17.49 -3.43 -5.27
CA ALA A 20 -17.42 -4.69 -4.56
C ALA A 20 -16.50 -4.64 -3.33
N ASN A 21 -15.39 -3.88 -3.39
CA ASN A 21 -14.31 -3.96 -2.38
C ASN A 21 -14.11 -2.68 -1.56
N TYR A 22 -14.85 -1.59 -1.81
CA TYR A 22 -14.61 -0.30 -1.15
C TYR A 22 -14.65 -0.39 0.38
N ARG A 23 -15.57 -1.18 0.96
CA ARG A 23 -15.66 -1.34 2.42
C ARG A 23 -14.40 -1.95 3.00
N MET A 24 -13.90 -3.01 2.36
CA MET A 24 -12.66 -3.67 2.78
C MET A 24 -11.47 -2.72 2.65
N TYR A 25 -11.40 -1.93 1.57
CA TYR A 25 -10.32 -0.97 1.38
C TYR A 25 -10.36 0.17 2.39
N LEU A 26 -11.54 0.72 2.68
CA LEU A 26 -11.70 1.74 3.71
C LEU A 26 -11.34 1.21 5.09
N MET A 27 -11.81 0.02 5.47
CA MET A 27 -11.44 -0.60 6.75
C MET A 27 -9.93 -0.82 6.86
N SER A 28 -9.31 -1.37 5.81
CA SER A 28 -7.86 -1.61 5.80
C SER A 28 -7.08 -0.30 5.89
N PHE A 29 -7.52 0.74 5.19
CA PHE A 29 -6.92 2.07 5.24
C PHE A 29 -7.07 2.71 6.63
N SER A 30 -8.25 2.63 7.24
CA SER A 30 -8.50 3.13 8.60
C SER A 30 -7.62 2.43 9.63
N VAL A 31 -7.45 1.11 9.54
CA VAL A 31 -6.55 0.36 10.43
C VAL A 31 -5.10 0.81 10.23
N LEU A 32 -4.64 0.95 8.97
CA LEU A 32 -3.29 1.42 8.67
C LEU A 32 -3.04 2.83 9.23
N MET A 33 -4.00 3.75 9.05
CA MET A 33 -3.92 5.11 9.60
C MET A 33 -3.96 5.10 11.13
N GLY A 34 -4.76 4.24 11.75
CA GLY A 34 -4.80 4.07 13.21
C GLY A 34 -3.47 3.59 13.77
N ILE A 35 -2.85 2.58 13.15
CA ILE A 35 -1.52 2.08 13.53
C ILE A 35 -0.47 3.19 13.38
N LEU A 36 -0.50 3.93 12.27
CA LEU A 36 0.39 5.07 12.03
C LEU A 36 0.24 6.14 13.12
N PHE A 37 -1.00 6.57 13.39
CA PHE A 37 -1.30 7.59 14.39
C PHE A 37 -0.84 7.17 15.80
N LEU A 38 -1.25 5.97 16.24
CA LEU A 38 -0.86 5.46 17.56
C LEU A 38 0.64 5.27 17.69
N GLY A 39 1.30 4.72 16.66
CA GLY A 39 2.75 4.53 16.63
C GLY A 39 3.51 5.84 16.74
N MET A 40 3.07 6.88 16.01
CA MET A 40 3.67 8.20 16.07
C MET A 40 3.42 8.89 17.40
N VAL A 41 2.19 8.86 17.93
CA VAL A 41 1.88 9.45 19.25
C VAL A 41 2.69 8.79 20.36
N TYR A 42 2.83 7.46 20.31
CA TYR A 42 3.67 6.72 21.26
C TYR A 42 5.16 7.11 21.14
N ALA A 43 5.69 7.18 19.92
CA ALA A 43 7.09 7.61 19.72
C ALA A 43 7.33 9.06 20.16
N ALA A 44 6.34 9.93 19.95
CA ALA A 44 6.41 11.33 20.39
C ALA A 44 6.37 11.43 21.93
N SER A 45 5.53 10.65 22.62
CA SER A 45 5.38 10.74 24.08
C SER A 45 6.69 10.41 24.82
N LEU A 46 7.47 9.46 24.31
CA LEU A 46 8.80 9.12 24.84
C LEU A 46 9.81 10.26 24.69
N ASN A 47 9.61 11.14 23.72
CA ASN A 47 10.52 12.22 23.35
C ASN A 47 9.94 13.60 23.68
N LYS A 48 9.20 13.73 24.79
CA LYS A 48 8.56 15.00 25.24
C LYS A 48 7.65 15.63 24.17
N PHE A 49 6.93 14.80 23.42
CA PHE A 49 6.07 15.18 22.29
C PHE A 49 6.82 15.86 21.14
N TYR A 50 8.09 15.52 20.96
CA TYR A 50 8.89 15.91 19.81
C TYR A 50 9.23 14.67 18.96
N LEU A 51 9.06 14.79 17.65
CA LEU A 51 9.43 13.74 16.70
C LEU A 51 10.42 14.36 15.71
N SER A 52 11.63 13.80 15.67
CA SER A 52 12.62 14.21 14.67
C SER A 52 12.11 13.88 13.26
N GLY A 53 12.53 14.67 12.26
CA GLY A 53 12.20 14.39 10.85
C GLY A 53 12.63 12.98 10.44
N SER A 54 13.79 12.51 10.91
CA SER A 54 14.28 11.16 10.64
C SER A 54 13.33 10.05 11.13
N THR A 55 12.73 10.24 12.31
CA THR A 55 11.78 9.27 12.88
C THR A 55 10.48 9.26 12.07
N ARG A 56 9.98 10.44 11.66
CA ARG A 56 8.79 10.54 10.79
C ARG A 56 9.04 9.88 9.42
N HIS A 57 10.22 10.10 8.83
CA HIS A 57 10.68 9.44 7.60
C HIS A 57 10.70 7.92 7.72
N MET A 58 11.15 7.41 8.87
CA MET A 58 11.18 5.97 9.17
C MET A 58 9.77 5.38 9.26
N PHE A 59 8.86 6.02 10.00
CA PHE A 59 7.46 5.59 10.07
C PHE A 59 6.78 5.58 8.70
N PHE A 60 6.97 6.62 7.90
CA PHE A 60 6.45 6.69 6.53
C PHE A 60 6.93 5.51 5.69
N THR A 61 8.25 5.28 5.68
CA THR A 61 8.87 4.27 4.80
C THR A 61 8.46 2.85 5.19
N ILE A 62 8.52 2.53 6.48
CA ILE A 62 8.20 1.19 6.99
C ILE A 62 6.73 0.86 6.70
N LEU A 63 5.81 1.76 7.06
CA LEU A 63 4.38 1.50 6.89
C LEU A 63 3.95 1.54 5.42
N LEU A 64 4.58 2.35 4.57
CA LEU A 64 4.36 2.31 3.12
C LEU A 64 4.76 0.94 2.55
N PHE A 65 5.95 0.44 2.90
CA PHE A 65 6.44 -0.83 2.34
C PHE A 65 5.66 -2.03 2.87
N PHE A 66 5.51 -2.14 4.20
CA PHE A 66 4.76 -3.25 4.80
C PHE A 66 3.28 -3.19 4.46
N GLY A 67 2.65 -2.02 4.65
CA GLY A 67 1.23 -1.82 4.36
C GLY A 67 0.92 -2.03 2.88
N GLY A 68 1.77 -1.50 1.98
CA GLY A 68 1.56 -1.66 0.55
C GLY A 68 1.83 -3.07 0.03
N ALA A 69 2.81 -3.80 0.59
CA ALA A 69 3.01 -5.21 0.26
C ALA A 69 1.83 -6.08 0.73
N LEU A 70 1.32 -5.84 1.95
CA LEU A 70 0.12 -6.52 2.45
C LEU A 70 -1.12 -6.19 1.61
N PHE A 71 -1.30 -4.92 1.24
CA PHE A 71 -2.41 -4.50 0.40
C PHE A 71 -2.35 -5.14 -1.00
N THR A 72 -1.16 -5.15 -1.61
CA THR A 72 -0.94 -5.72 -2.96
C THR A 72 -1.22 -7.22 -2.98
N THR A 73 -0.73 -7.96 -1.99
CA THR A 73 -1.02 -9.40 -1.87
C THR A 73 -2.50 -9.66 -1.53
N GLY A 74 -3.14 -8.77 -0.77
CA GLY A 74 -4.56 -8.82 -0.44
C GLY A 74 -5.47 -8.61 -1.65
N ILE A 75 -5.12 -7.75 -2.61
CA ILE A 75 -5.92 -7.51 -3.82
C ILE A 75 -6.16 -8.80 -4.60
N PHE A 76 -5.17 -9.68 -4.73
CA PHE A 76 -5.29 -10.95 -5.45
C PHE A 76 -5.76 -12.12 -4.57
N SER A 77 -6.08 -11.90 -3.29
CA SER A 77 -6.49 -12.97 -2.37
C SER A 77 -7.73 -13.74 -2.85
N HIS A 78 -8.60 -13.09 -3.64
CA HIS A 78 -9.78 -13.72 -4.23
C HIS A 78 -9.43 -14.79 -5.29
N LEU A 79 -8.23 -14.77 -5.87
CA LEU A 79 -7.74 -15.81 -6.79
C LEU A 79 -7.35 -17.10 -6.06
N GLY A 80 -7.10 -17.04 -4.74
CA GLY A 80 -6.78 -18.22 -3.92
C GLY A 80 -7.99 -19.11 -3.63
N ASP A 81 -9.20 -18.54 -3.66
CA ASP A 81 -10.46 -19.28 -3.48
C ASP A 81 -11.00 -19.73 -4.85
N LYS A 82 -11.07 -21.05 -5.06
CA LYS A 82 -11.53 -21.64 -6.33
C LYS A 82 -12.87 -21.07 -6.80
N ARG A 83 -13.84 -20.84 -5.90
CA ARG A 83 -15.17 -20.37 -6.29
C ARG A 83 -15.12 -18.92 -6.78
N LYS A 84 -14.41 -18.05 -6.05
CA LYS A 84 -14.24 -16.64 -6.40
C LYS A 84 -13.36 -16.47 -7.63
N ALA A 85 -12.32 -17.29 -7.77
CA ALA A 85 -11.45 -17.32 -8.94
C ALA A 85 -12.22 -17.69 -10.22
N ILE A 86 -13.08 -18.72 -10.19
CA ILE A 86 -13.89 -19.10 -11.35
C ILE A 86 -14.82 -17.94 -11.75
N ALA A 87 -15.54 -17.35 -10.80
CA ALA A 87 -16.41 -16.21 -11.07
C ALA A 87 -15.64 -15.01 -11.66
N TYR A 88 -14.46 -14.71 -11.11
CA TYR A 88 -13.61 -13.62 -11.58
C TYR A 88 -13.03 -13.88 -12.98
N LEU A 89 -12.65 -15.13 -13.29
CA LEU A 89 -12.12 -15.52 -14.59
C LEU A 89 -13.21 -15.51 -15.67
N MET A 90 -14.46 -15.83 -15.32
CA MET A 90 -15.61 -15.76 -16.23
C MET A 90 -16.05 -14.34 -16.60
N LEU A 91 -15.57 -13.30 -15.91
CA LEU A 91 -15.85 -11.92 -16.30
C LEU A 91 -15.33 -11.67 -17.73
N PRO A 92 -16.14 -11.08 -18.62
CA PRO A 92 -15.81 -10.82 -20.02
C PRO A 92 -14.87 -9.61 -20.15
N ALA A 93 -13.69 -9.71 -19.54
CA ALA A 93 -12.61 -8.74 -19.57
C ALA A 93 -11.29 -9.47 -19.82
N SER A 94 -10.35 -8.81 -20.50
CA SER A 94 -9.05 -9.41 -20.78
C SER A 94 -8.23 -9.60 -19.49
N ASN A 95 -7.33 -10.57 -19.48
CA ASN A 95 -6.41 -10.76 -18.35
C ASN A 95 -5.54 -9.51 -18.10
N PHE A 96 -5.23 -8.77 -19.16
CA PHE A 96 -4.51 -7.50 -19.08
C PHE A 96 -5.34 -6.42 -18.39
N GLU A 97 -6.61 -6.24 -18.75
CA GLU A 97 -7.53 -5.29 -18.10
C GLU A 97 -7.66 -5.61 -16.59
N LYS A 98 -7.76 -6.89 -16.23
CA LYS A 98 -7.82 -7.39 -14.85
C LYS A 98 -6.55 -7.05 -14.05
N LEU A 99 -5.37 -7.33 -14.63
CA LEU A 99 -4.09 -6.98 -14.03
C LEU A 99 -3.94 -5.46 -13.86
N LEU A 100 -4.36 -4.68 -14.86
CA LEU A 100 -4.23 -3.23 -14.87
C LEU A 100 -5.07 -2.57 -13.76
N VAL A 101 -6.28 -3.08 -13.49
CA VAL A 101 -7.10 -2.62 -12.35
C VAL A 101 -6.34 -2.84 -11.03
N ALA A 102 -5.84 -4.05 -10.79
CA ALA A 102 -5.11 -4.36 -9.57
C ALA A 102 -3.85 -3.51 -9.43
N TRP A 103 -3.11 -3.31 -10.52
CA TRP A 103 -1.90 -2.51 -10.59
C TRP A 103 -2.16 -1.03 -10.27
N ILE A 104 -3.21 -0.42 -10.84
CA ILE A 104 -3.59 0.96 -10.51
C ILE A 104 -3.94 1.11 -9.03
N TYR A 105 -4.70 0.17 -8.47
CA TYR A 105 -5.09 0.23 -7.06
C TYR A 105 -3.89 0.16 -6.12
N SER A 106 -2.96 -0.76 -6.39
CA SER A 106 -1.84 -1.04 -5.49
C SER A 106 -0.63 -0.14 -5.69
N LEU A 107 -0.32 0.27 -6.92
CA LEU A 107 0.87 1.09 -7.21
C LEU A 107 0.58 2.59 -7.28
N ILE A 108 -0.63 3.00 -7.63
CA ILE A 108 -0.97 4.43 -7.80
C ILE A 108 -1.87 4.90 -6.67
N ILE A 109 -3.05 4.29 -6.52
CA ILE A 109 -4.06 4.77 -5.58
C ILE A 109 -3.59 4.60 -4.13
N PHE A 110 -3.04 3.44 -3.78
CA PHE A 110 -2.56 3.17 -2.43
C PHE A 110 -1.49 4.16 -1.93
N PRO A 111 -0.34 4.35 -2.60
CA PRO A 111 0.68 5.28 -2.11
C PRO A 111 0.20 6.73 -2.11
N LEU A 112 -0.67 7.12 -3.06
CA LEU A 112 -1.27 8.45 -3.08
C LEU A 112 -2.14 8.69 -1.84
N LEU A 113 -3.10 7.79 -1.56
CA LEU A 113 -3.97 7.90 -0.38
C LEU A 113 -3.18 7.78 0.93
N TYR A 114 -2.18 6.91 0.97
CA TYR A 114 -1.29 6.77 2.12
C TYR A 114 -0.52 8.07 2.41
N THR A 115 0.00 8.72 1.37
CA THR A 115 0.74 9.98 1.51
C THR A 115 -0.16 11.10 2.04
N ILE A 116 -1.39 11.21 1.52
CA ILE A 116 -2.37 12.16 2.01
C ILE A 116 -2.73 11.87 3.48
N GLY A 117 -3.03 10.61 3.80
CA GLY A 117 -3.36 10.19 5.16
C GLY A 117 -2.23 10.43 6.15
N PHE A 118 -0.98 10.22 5.73
CA PHE A 118 0.19 10.51 6.53
C PHE A 118 0.31 11.99 6.88
N TYR A 119 0.10 12.89 5.91
CA TYR A 119 0.10 14.33 6.18
C TYR A 119 -0.99 14.75 7.17
N ILE A 120 -2.17 14.13 7.09
CA ILE A 120 -3.25 14.37 8.05
C ILE A 120 -2.80 13.95 9.46
N VAL A 121 -2.18 12.78 9.59
CA VAL A 121 -1.67 12.28 10.88
C VAL A 121 -0.53 13.16 11.42
N ASP A 122 0.40 13.59 10.57
CA ASP A 122 1.49 14.50 10.95
C ASP A 122 0.95 15.85 11.45
N PHE A 123 -0.04 16.41 10.72
CA PHE A 123 -0.72 17.63 11.13
C PHE A 123 -1.43 17.48 12.48
N LEU A 124 -2.18 16.40 12.68
CA LEU A 124 -2.83 16.11 13.96
C LEU A 124 -1.80 16.01 15.09
N LEU A 125 -0.68 15.34 14.87
CA LEU A 125 0.38 15.23 15.88
C LEU A 125 0.97 16.60 16.23
N LEU A 126 1.24 17.44 15.23
CA LEU A 126 1.73 18.80 15.45
C LEU A 126 0.76 19.66 16.27
N THR A 127 -0.54 19.55 16.02
CA THR A 127 -1.56 20.28 16.81
C THR A 127 -1.60 19.85 18.28
N MET A 128 -1.28 18.58 18.58
CA MET A 128 -1.18 18.09 19.95
C MET A 128 0.08 18.60 20.67
N SER A 129 1.14 18.90 19.92
CA SER A 129 2.44 19.32 20.45
C SER A 129 2.74 20.80 20.14
N LYS A 130 2.31 21.72 21.02
CA LYS A 130 2.62 23.16 20.88
C LYS A 130 4.12 23.46 20.72
N ARG A 131 5.01 22.64 21.31
CA ARG A 131 6.48 22.76 21.18
C ARG A 131 7.05 22.19 19.89
N ALA A 132 6.41 21.19 19.27
CA ALA A 132 6.94 20.61 18.05
C ALA A 132 6.73 21.53 16.85
N PHE A 133 5.72 22.41 16.89
CA PHE A 133 5.46 23.40 15.83
C PHE A 133 6.62 24.40 15.68
N ASP A 134 7.25 24.82 16.79
CA ASP A 134 8.36 25.78 16.78
C ASP A 134 9.70 25.18 16.30
N GLN A 135 9.92 23.88 16.50
CA GLN A 135 11.21 23.23 16.22
C GLN A 135 11.19 22.28 15.02
N SER A 136 10.00 21.84 14.60
CA SER A 136 9.82 20.91 13.49
C SER A 136 8.56 21.29 12.73
N GLY A 137 8.73 21.97 11.59
CA GLY A 137 7.61 22.19 10.67
C GLY A 137 7.01 20.86 10.17
N ILE A 138 5.96 20.99 9.36
CA ILE A 138 5.34 19.86 8.64
C ILE A 138 6.44 19.10 7.89
N MET A 139 6.35 17.77 7.88
CA MET A 139 7.32 16.92 7.19
C MET A 139 7.49 17.34 5.72
N ASN A 140 8.74 17.54 5.30
CA ASN A 140 9.05 17.94 3.93
C ASN A 140 9.68 16.77 3.15
N PHE A 141 9.01 16.36 2.07
CA PHE A 141 9.48 15.32 1.14
C PHE A 141 10.56 15.78 0.14
N GLY A 142 11.09 17.00 0.31
CA GLY A 142 12.10 17.62 -0.56
C GLY A 142 13.51 17.07 -0.34
N GLU A 143 14.44 17.91 0.14
CA GLU A 143 15.88 17.60 0.04
C GLU A 143 16.38 16.53 1.02
N GLN A 144 15.82 16.45 2.22
CA GLN A 144 16.30 15.49 3.23
C GLN A 144 15.66 14.11 3.11
N PHE A 145 14.48 14.01 2.49
CA PHE A 145 13.80 12.74 2.28
C PHE A 145 13.74 12.42 0.80
N ARG A 146 14.43 11.37 0.38
CA ARG A 146 14.46 10.93 -1.03
C ARG A 146 13.15 10.23 -1.41
N TYR A 147 12.03 10.97 -1.42
CA TYR A 147 10.69 10.45 -1.69
C TYR A 147 10.62 9.67 -3.00
N ARG A 148 11.26 10.21 -4.06
CA ARG A 148 11.38 9.52 -5.35
C ARG A 148 12.07 8.16 -5.23
N THR A 149 13.15 8.06 -4.46
CA THR A 149 13.85 6.80 -4.22
C THR A 149 12.96 5.82 -3.47
N VAL A 150 12.22 6.29 -2.45
CA VAL A 150 11.29 5.45 -1.69
C VAL A 150 10.16 4.91 -2.58
N LEU A 151 9.56 5.74 -3.44
CA LEU A 151 8.53 5.28 -4.39
C LEU A 151 9.08 4.29 -5.42
N LEU A 152 10.30 4.49 -5.90
CA LEU A 152 10.95 3.54 -6.81
C LEU A 152 11.19 2.20 -6.10
N SER A 153 11.74 2.21 -4.88
CA SER A 153 11.91 1.01 -4.07
C SER A 153 10.57 0.31 -3.77
N PHE A 154 9.52 1.10 -3.52
CA PHE A 154 8.17 0.56 -3.38
C PHE A 154 7.70 -0.16 -4.64
N ALA A 155 7.92 0.41 -5.83
CA ALA A 155 7.56 -0.23 -7.10
C ALA A 155 8.30 -1.56 -7.35
N TRP A 156 9.55 -1.67 -6.89
CA TRP A 156 10.30 -2.93 -6.90
C TRP A 156 9.67 -3.97 -5.99
N ILE A 157 9.39 -3.63 -4.72
CA ILE A 157 8.74 -4.52 -3.75
C ILE A 157 7.35 -4.94 -4.26
N HIS A 158 6.61 -4.00 -4.82
CA HIS A 158 5.28 -4.21 -5.40
C HIS A 158 5.30 -5.25 -6.53
N SER A 159 6.29 -5.17 -7.43
CA SER A 159 6.45 -6.14 -8.52
C SER A 159 6.62 -7.56 -7.99
N VAL A 160 7.43 -7.74 -6.95
CA VAL A 160 7.63 -9.03 -6.28
C VAL A 160 6.36 -9.49 -5.56
N ALA A 161 5.64 -8.57 -4.92
CA ALA A 161 4.39 -8.86 -4.24
C ALA A 161 3.29 -9.33 -5.20
N ILE A 162 3.16 -8.72 -6.38
CA ILE A 162 2.24 -9.19 -7.43
C ILE A 162 2.60 -10.61 -7.86
N PHE A 163 3.88 -10.85 -8.15
CA PHE A 163 4.35 -12.17 -8.58
C PHE A 163 4.01 -13.25 -7.54
N GLY A 164 4.31 -12.99 -6.27
CA GLY A 164 3.99 -13.89 -5.18
C GLY A 164 2.49 -14.11 -4.99
N ALA A 165 1.67 -13.07 -5.19
CA ALA A 165 0.22 -13.17 -5.06
C ALA A 165 -0.42 -14.05 -6.15
N VAL A 166 0.13 -14.04 -7.36
CA VAL A 166 -0.33 -14.90 -8.48
C VAL A 166 0.17 -16.33 -8.33
N PHE A 167 1.43 -16.52 -7.88
CA PHE A 167 2.05 -17.85 -7.83
C PHE A 167 1.50 -18.73 -6.69
N PHE A 168 1.37 -18.16 -5.49
CA PHE A 168 0.86 -18.92 -4.34
C PHE A 168 -0.67 -18.93 -4.32
N ARG A 169 -1.31 -20.03 -3.90
CA ARG A 169 -2.78 -20.12 -3.79
C ARG A 169 -3.33 -19.77 -2.40
N LYS A 170 -2.49 -19.87 -1.36
CA LYS A 170 -2.84 -19.60 0.05
C LYS A 170 -1.61 -19.01 0.73
N MET A 171 -1.83 -18.15 1.73
CA MET A 171 -0.77 -17.53 2.53
C MET A 171 0.23 -16.76 1.65
N HIS A 172 -0.29 -16.01 0.67
CA HIS A 172 0.51 -15.36 -0.38
C HIS A 172 1.68 -14.56 0.20
N PHE A 173 1.42 -13.69 1.17
CA PHE A 173 2.45 -12.86 1.79
C PHE A 173 3.55 -13.68 2.47
N ILE A 174 3.17 -14.66 3.31
CA ILE A 174 4.11 -15.47 4.08
C ILE A 174 4.98 -16.34 3.16
N LYS A 175 4.39 -16.97 2.14
CA LYS A 175 5.13 -17.81 1.19
C LYS A 175 6.07 -16.99 0.32
N THR A 176 5.65 -15.80 -0.10
CA THR A 176 6.50 -14.89 -0.88
C THR A 176 7.70 -14.42 -0.06
N ALA A 177 7.47 -14.00 1.19
CA ALA A 177 8.55 -13.63 2.10
C ALA A 177 9.52 -14.80 2.36
N PHE A 178 8.98 -16.01 2.57
CA PHE A 178 9.80 -17.21 2.78
C PHE A 178 10.64 -17.58 1.54
N SER A 179 10.06 -17.51 0.34
CA SER A 179 10.80 -17.76 -0.90
C SER A 179 11.93 -16.76 -1.14
N ILE A 180 11.70 -15.47 -0.85
CA ILE A 180 12.75 -14.45 -0.93
C ILE A 180 13.85 -14.73 0.09
N PHE A 181 13.48 -15.10 1.32
CA PHE A 181 14.44 -15.42 2.38
C PHE A 181 15.34 -16.60 1.99
N VAL A 182 14.77 -17.68 1.46
CA VAL A 182 15.53 -18.85 0.96
C VAL A 182 16.46 -18.46 -0.19
N LEU A 183 15.99 -17.61 -1.11
CA LEU A 183 16.81 -17.17 -2.24
C LEU A 183 18.01 -16.33 -1.80
N ILE A 184 17.81 -15.42 -0.83
CA ILE A 184 18.90 -14.60 -0.26
C ILE A 184 19.93 -15.45 0.49
N THR A 185 19.51 -16.55 1.12
CA THR A 185 20.43 -17.42 1.90
C THR A 185 21.24 -18.39 1.05
N ILE A 186 20.80 -18.67 -0.18
CA ILE A 186 21.49 -19.58 -1.12
C ILE A 186 22.53 -18.83 -1.97
N VAL A 187 22.33 -17.53 -2.20
CA VAL A 187 23.24 -16.64 -2.96
C VAL A 187 24.35 -16.12 -2.05
#